data_AF-A0A355X7D9-F1
#
_entry.id   AF-A0A355X7D9-F1
#
_cell.length_a   1.000
_cell.length_b   1.000
_cell.length_c   1.000
_cell.angle_alpha   90.00
_cell.angle_beta   90.00
_cell.angle_gamma   90.00
#
_symmetry.space_group_name_H-M   'P 1'
#
loop_
_entity.id
_entity.type
_entity.pdbx_description
1 polymer ?
#
loop_
_entity_poly.entity_id
_entity_poly.type
_entity_poly.pdbx_seq_one_letter_code
_entity_poly.pdbx_strand_id
1 'polypeptide(L)'
;MIKQIDKAHISECEINNLCVLPDYRHCHIGKKLLEHAFEKVTEESNTPDLDIWTMHIVEIAEYKIESIVPLLSKSIDGSRKNGDWYTDLKSDDWHYIIFSGKVFKVDRSSSEQYEQAKEYGMSIGIPEYQLPNKSWAKSN
;
A
#
# COMPACT_ATOMS: atom_id res chain seq x y z
N MET A 1 26.87 20.39 -30.05
CA MET A 1 26.91 18.98 -29.59
C MET A 1 25.64 18.76 -28.79
N ILE A 2 24.61 18.16 -29.41
CA ILE A 2 23.30 17.95 -28.80
C ILE A 2 23.45 16.73 -27.89
N LYS A 3 23.24 16.90 -26.58
CA LYS A 3 23.20 15.76 -25.66
C LYS A 3 22.01 14.89 -26.04
N GLN A 4 22.30 13.68 -26.48
CA GLN A 4 21.33 12.61 -26.67
C GLN A 4 20.68 12.36 -25.30
N ILE A 5 19.39 12.63 -25.20
CA ILE A 5 18.62 12.29 -24.00
C ILE A 5 18.48 10.78 -24.03
N ASP A 6 19.13 10.09 -23.08
CA ASP A 6 18.89 8.68 -22.83
C ASP A 6 17.39 8.48 -22.59
N LYS A 7 16.73 7.77 -23.51
CA LYS A 7 15.40 7.22 -23.23
C LYS A 7 15.60 6.24 -22.08
N ALA A 8 15.26 6.67 -20.87
CA ALA A 8 15.15 5.79 -19.73
C ALA A 8 14.40 4.52 -20.19
N HIS A 9 15.00 3.37 -19.94
CA HIS A 9 14.44 2.08 -20.28
C HIS A 9 13.14 1.93 -19.48
N ILE A 10 12.01 2.35 -20.05
CA ILE A 10 10.70 2.10 -19.47
C ILE A 10 10.50 0.59 -19.63
N SER A 11 10.81 -0.17 -18.59
CA SER A 11 10.39 -1.57 -18.51
C SER A 11 8.87 -1.55 -18.57
N GLU A 12 8.29 -2.08 -19.65
CA GLU A 12 6.85 -2.27 -19.74
C GLU A 12 6.43 -3.18 -18.57
N CYS A 13 5.63 -2.64 -17.65
CA CYS A 13 5.01 -3.41 -16.59
C CYS A 13 3.61 -3.81 -17.06
N GLU A 14 3.39 -5.10 -17.25
CA GLU A 14 2.10 -5.65 -17.66
C GLU A 14 1.31 -6.17 -16.45
N ILE A 15 0.01 -5.88 -16.41
CA ILE A 15 -0.92 -6.55 -15.50
C ILE A 15 -1.40 -7.81 -16.21
N ASN A 16 -0.74 -8.93 -15.95
CA ASN A 16 -1.18 -10.23 -16.45
C ASN A 16 -2.20 -10.87 -15.50
N ASN A 17 -3.38 -11.18 -16.04
CA ASN A 17 -4.49 -11.90 -15.40
C ASN A 17 -5.43 -11.07 -14.50
N LEU A 18 -5.90 -9.92 -14.97
CA LEU A 18 -7.07 -9.26 -14.38
C LEU A 18 -8.36 -10.01 -14.78
N CYS A 19 -8.98 -10.74 -13.84
CA CYS A 19 -10.29 -11.36 -14.04
C CYS A 19 -11.39 -10.40 -13.60
N VAL A 20 -12.31 -10.06 -14.52
CA VAL A 20 -13.53 -9.32 -14.19
C VAL A 20 -14.68 -10.33 -14.01
N LEU A 21 -15.28 -10.32 -12.82
CA LEU A 21 -16.46 -11.13 -12.50
C LEU A 21 -17.55 -10.92 -13.57
N PRO A 22 -18.31 -11.96 -13.96
CA PRO A 22 -19.28 -11.88 -15.06
C PRO A 22 -20.25 -10.69 -14.96
N ASP A 23 -20.75 -10.40 -13.76
CA ASP A 23 -21.72 -9.33 -13.50
C ASP A 23 -21.19 -7.92 -13.75
N TYR A 24 -19.88 -7.79 -13.90
CA TYR A 24 -19.15 -6.54 -13.99
C TYR A 24 -18.41 -6.35 -15.33
N ARG A 25 -18.56 -7.29 -16.27
CA ARG A 25 -17.99 -7.18 -17.61
C ARG A 25 -18.65 -6.05 -18.40
N HIS A 26 -17.92 -5.47 -19.35
CA HIS A 26 -18.36 -4.34 -20.18
C HIS A 26 -18.67 -3.03 -19.43
N CYS A 27 -18.40 -2.94 -18.13
CA CYS A 27 -18.59 -1.72 -17.33
C CYS A 27 -17.39 -0.75 -17.32
N HIS A 28 -16.51 -0.82 -18.33
CA HIS A 28 -15.28 -0.02 -18.44
C HIS A 28 -14.32 -0.14 -17.23
N ILE A 29 -14.28 -1.30 -16.58
CA ILE A 29 -13.50 -1.48 -15.35
C ILE A 29 -12.01 -1.28 -15.56
N GLY A 30 -11.44 -1.71 -16.68
CA GLY A 30 -10.03 -1.43 -17.01
C GLY A 30 -9.73 0.08 -17.09
N LYS A 31 -10.64 0.87 -17.68
CA LYS A 31 -10.52 2.33 -17.73
C LYS A 31 -10.66 2.95 -16.35
N LYS A 32 -11.65 2.50 -15.56
CA LYS A 32 -11.85 2.97 -14.18
C LYS A 32 -10.66 2.63 -13.28
N LEU A 33 -10.08 1.44 -13.42
CA LEU A 33 -8.86 1.05 -12.71
C LEU A 33 -7.67 1.94 -13.11
N LEU A 34 -7.54 2.25 -14.41
CA LEU A 34 -6.49 3.14 -14.91
C LEU A 34 -6.68 4.59 -14.39
N GLU A 35 -7.90 5.11 -14.42
CA GLU A 35 -8.24 6.45 -13.94
C GLU A 35 -8.13 6.57 -12.42
N HIS A 36 -8.48 5.51 -11.68
CA HIS A 36 -8.36 5.44 -10.22
C HIS A 36 -6.93 5.18 -9.76
N ALA A 37 -6.12 4.51 -10.59
CA ALA A 37 -4.70 4.31 -10.32
C ALA A 37 -3.90 5.61 -10.47
N PHE A 38 -4.46 6.71 -10.97
CA PHE A 38 -3.71 7.96 -11.07
C PHE A 38 -4.40 9.04 -10.26
N GLU A 39 -4.06 9.12 -8.99
CA GLU A 39 -4.37 10.29 -8.18
C GLU A 39 -3.16 11.22 -8.15
N LYS A 40 -3.41 12.53 -8.30
CA LYS A 40 -2.35 13.53 -8.16
C LYS A 40 -1.94 13.60 -6.70
N VAL A 41 -0.63 13.67 -6.45
CA VAL A 41 -0.13 13.93 -5.11
C VAL A 41 -0.67 15.26 -4.61
N THR A 42 -1.31 15.24 -3.44
CA THR A 42 -1.81 16.44 -2.75
C THR A 42 -0.85 16.83 -1.64
N GLU A 43 -0.99 18.05 -1.11
CA GLU A 43 -0.26 18.47 0.11
C GLU A 43 -0.51 17.51 1.28
N GLU A 44 -1.67 16.87 1.34
CA GLU A 44 -2.03 15.89 2.37
C GLU A 44 -1.32 14.54 2.16
N SER A 45 -1.12 14.11 0.90
CA SER A 45 -0.34 12.90 0.59
C SER A 45 1.14 13.05 0.95
N ASN A 46 1.70 14.27 0.87
CA ASN A 46 3.09 14.65 1.22
C ASN A 46 4.13 13.55 0.95
N THR A 47 4.15 13.09 -0.31
CA THR A 47 5.10 12.16 -0.90
C THR A 47 5.97 12.91 -1.92
N PRO A 48 6.95 13.73 -1.47
CA PRO A 48 7.64 14.71 -2.32
C PRO A 48 8.47 14.11 -3.47
N ASP A 49 8.72 12.79 -3.46
CA ASP A 49 9.45 12.09 -4.52
C ASP A 49 8.55 11.53 -5.63
N LEU A 50 7.23 11.72 -5.56
CA LEU A 50 6.28 11.21 -6.54
C LEU A 50 5.44 12.35 -7.14
N ASP A 51 5.29 12.35 -8.46
CA ASP A 51 4.37 13.27 -9.14
C ASP A 51 2.94 12.71 -9.19
N ILE A 52 2.79 11.38 -9.09
CA ILE A 52 1.52 10.64 -9.23
C ILE A 52 1.57 9.44 -8.29
N TRP A 53 0.45 9.15 -7.63
CA TRP A 53 0.30 7.97 -6.77
C TRP A 53 -0.78 7.02 -7.30
N THR A 54 -0.57 5.72 -7.09
CA THR A 54 -1.47 4.64 -7.53
C THR A 54 -1.91 3.80 -6.35
N MET A 55 -3.23 3.65 -6.14
CA MET A 55 -3.77 2.73 -5.13
C MET A 55 -4.39 1.50 -5.80
N HIS A 56 -4.01 0.32 -5.34
CA HIS A 56 -4.66 -0.94 -5.72
C HIS A 56 -5.18 -1.62 -4.47
N ILE A 57 -6.49 -1.87 -4.43
CA ILE A 57 -7.13 -2.66 -3.38
C ILE A 57 -7.45 -4.02 -3.97
N VAL A 58 -7.00 -5.08 -3.29
CA VAL A 58 -7.27 -6.47 -3.68
C VAL A 58 -7.91 -7.22 -2.52
N GLU A 59 -8.87 -8.07 -2.84
CA GLU A 59 -9.48 -8.98 -1.86
C GLU A 59 -8.72 -10.30 -1.84
N ILE A 60 -8.37 -10.77 -0.66
CA ILE A 60 -7.73 -12.06 -0.45
C ILE A 60 -8.58 -12.90 0.48
N ALA A 61 -8.68 -14.20 0.19
CA ALA A 61 -9.35 -15.13 1.08
C ALA A 61 -8.60 -15.19 2.42
N GLU A 62 -9.33 -15.08 3.54
CA GLU A 62 -8.73 -14.92 4.87
C GLU A 62 -7.73 -16.02 5.23
N TYR A 63 -8.01 -17.27 4.87
CA TYR A 63 -7.11 -18.41 5.09
C TYR A 63 -5.75 -18.29 4.39
N LYS A 64 -5.61 -17.41 3.39
CA LYS A 64 -4.35 -17.15 2.68
C LYS A 64 -3.51 -16.05 3.32
N ILE A 65 -4.09 -15.23 4.21
CA ILE A 65 -3.43 -14.04 4.77
C ILE A 65 -2.06 -14.39 5.35
N GLU A 66 -2.00 -15.39 6.23
CA GLU A 66 -0.78 -15.80 6.91
C GLU A 66 0.33 -16.26 5.93
N SER A 67 -0.03 -16.73 4.74
CA SER A 67 0.93 -17.11 3.69
C SER A 67 1.40 -15.93 2.83
N ILE A 68 0.56 -14.91 2.66
CA ILE A 68 0.82 -13.76 1.76
C ILE A 68 1.56 -12.65 2.49
N VAL A 69 1.21 -12.38 3.76
CA VAL A 69 1.79 -11.29 4.57
C VAL A 69 3.33 -11.31 4.60
N PRO A 70 4.00 -12.46 4.80
CA PRO A 70 5.46 -12.50 4.77
C PRO A 70 6.06 -12.21 3.39
N LEU A 71 5.33 -12.53 2.31
CA LEU A 71 5.76 -12.24 0.94
C LEU A 71 5.67 -10.74 0.67
N LEU A 72 4.58 -10.09 1.08
CA LEU A 72 4.41 -8.64 0.97
C LEU A 72 5.50 -7.89 1.74
N SER A 73 5.77 -8.28 2.98
CA SER A 73 6.82 -7.66 3.80
C SER A 73 8.21 -7.76 3.17
N LYS A 74 8.49 -8.85 2.43
CA LYS A 74 9.76 -9.03 1.71
C LYS A 74 9.82 -8.27 0.38
N SER A 75 8.69 -7.96 -0.23
CA SER A 75 8.63 -7.26 -1.51
C SER A 75 8.68 -5.73 -1.40
N ILE A 76 8.45 -5.18 -0.20
CA ILE A 76 8.54 -3.73 0.03
C ILE A 76 10.02 -3.32 -0.01
N ASP A 77 10.34 -2.41 -0.93
CA ASP A 77 11.65 -1.77 -0.98
C ASP A 77 11.86 -0.88 0.25
N GLY A 78 12.73 -1.35 1.15
CA GLY A 78 13.09 -0.70 2.41
C GLY A 78 14.20 0.37 2.28
N SER A 79 14.57 0.76 1.05
CA SER A 79 15.77 1.57 0.78
C SER A 79 15.50 3.03 0.43
N ARG A 80 14.25 3.50 0.61
CA ARG A 80 13.85 4.85 0.21
C ARG A 80 14.49 5.93 1.09
N LYS A 81 14.91 7.04 0.45
CA LYS A 81 15.62 8.15 1.13
C LYS A 81 14.74 8.98 2.06
N ASN A 82 13.43 9.04 1.82
CA ASN A 82 12.49 9.93 2.53
C ASN A 82 11.45 9.15 3.37
N GLY A 83 11.89 8.07 4.02
CA GLY A 83 11.02 7.20 4.80
C GLY A 83 10.53 5.99 4.00
N ASP A 84 10.42 4.88 4.72
CA ASP A 84 10.01 3.60 4.16
C ASP A 84 8.54 3.58 3.74
N TRP A 85 8.14 2.53 3.02
CA TRP A 85 6.74 2.31 2.70
C TRP A 85 6.14 1.24 3.60
N TYR A 86 4.83 1.32 3.76
CA TYR A 86 4.07 0.23 4.36
C TYR A 86 2.81 -0.02 3.53
N THR A 87 2.27 -1.22 3.66
CA THR A 87 0.94 -1.56 3.15
C THR A 87 0.15 -2.19 4.27
N ASP A 88 -1.17 -2.22 4.15
CA ASP A 88 -2.00 -2.95 5.08
C ASP A 88 -3.03 -3.86 4.41
N LEU A 89 -3.50 -4.84 5.18
CA LEU A 89 -4.65 -5.66 4.86
C LEU A 89 -5.45 -5.97 6.12
N LYS A 90 -6.76 -6.12 5.98
CA LYS A 90 -7.69 -6.30 7.10
C LYS A 90 -8.55 -7.54 6.90
N SER A 91 -8.75 -8.30 7.97
CA SER A 91 -9.87 -9.23 8.13
C SER A 91 -10.85 -8.68 9.17
N ASP A 92 -11.85 -9.46 9.56
CA ASP A 92 -12.85 -9.02 10.54
C ASP A 92 -12.22 -8.71 11.90
N ASP A 93 -11.31 -9.56 12.37
CA ASP A 93 -10.70 -9.43 13.70
C ASP A 93 -9.32 -8.78 13.65
N TRP A 94 -8.60 -8.91 12.53
CA TRP A 94 -7.19 -8.56 12.44
C TRP A 94 -6.91 -7.50 11.39
N HIS A 95 -5.93 -6.65 11.67
CA HIS A 95 -5.37 -5.69 10.74
C HIS A 95 -3.85 -5.90 10.70
N TYR A 96 -3.33 -6.25 9.54
CA TYR A 96 -1.92 -6.50 9.34
C TYR A 96 -1.31 -5.25 8.74
N ILE A 97 -0.43 -4.60 9.50
CA ILE A 97 0.35 -3.43 9.07
C ILE A 97 1.74 -3.94 8.72
N ILE A 98 2.12 -3.80 7.46
CA ILE A 98 3.21 -4.55 6.83
C ILE A 98 4.27 -3.55 6.35
N PHE A 99 5.41 -3.54 7.02
CA PHE A 99 6.60 -2.78 6.65
C PHE A 99 7.63 -3.68 5.97
N SER A 100 8.70 -3.09 5.43
CA SER A 100 9.84 -3.87 4.93
C SER A 100 10.47 -4.69 6.07
N GLY A 101 10.42 -6.01 5.96
CA GLY A 101 10.98 -6.95 6.94
C GLY A 101 10.30 -7.01 8.32
N LYS A 102 9.21 -6.26 8.56
CA LYS A 102 8.46 -6.31 9.83
C LYS A 102 6.95 -6.24 9.60
N VAL A 103 6.20 -7.01 10.38
CA VAL A 103 4.74 -7.08 10.33
C VAL A 103 4.16 -6.92 11.72
N PHE A 104 3.12 -6.12 11.85
CA PHE A 104 2.27 -6.05 13.03
C PHE A 104 0.91 -6.67 12.71
N LYS A 105 0.55 -7.74 13.42
CA LYS A 105 -0.81 -8.29 13.40
C LYS A 105 -1.59 -7.66 14.55
N VAL A 106 -2.41 -6.67 14.23
CA VAL A 106 -3.16 -5.84 15.17
C VAL A 106 -4.56 -6.40 15.35
N ASP A 107 -4.95 -6.70 16.58
CA ASP A 107 -6.34 -6.91 16.97
C ASP A 107 -7.09 -5.60 16.72
N ARG A 108 -8.15 -5.64 15.90
CA ARG A 108 -8.89 -4.44 15.50
C ARG A 108 -9.58 -3.74 16.66
N SER A 109 -9.74 -4.36 17.82
CA SER A 109 -10.26 -3.74 19.04
C SER A 109 -9.16 -3.08 19.90
N SER A 110 -7.88 -3.35 19.62
CA SER A 110 -6.76 -2.89 20.43
C SER A 110 -6.15 -1.59 19.91
N SER A 111 -6.50 -0.48 20.54
CA SER A 111 -5.88 0.83 20.27
C SER A 111 -4.38 0.87 20.56
N GLU A 112 -3.91 0.11 21.56
CA GLU A 112 -2.50 0.05 21.93
C GLU A 112 -1.64 -0.61 20.85
N GLN A 113 -2.12 -1.70 20.24
CA GLN A 113 -1.41 -2.38 19.16
C GLN A 113 -1.28 -1.49 17.91
N TYR A 114 -2.24 -0.59 17.67
CA TYR A 114 -2.12 0.43 16.62
C TYR A 114 -1.01 1.45 16.91
N GLU A 115 -0.90 1.94 18.14
CA GLU A 115 0.17 2.88 18.51
C GLU A 115 1.55 2.22 18.41
N GLN A 116 1.70 0.94 18.74
CA GLN A 116 2.97 0.21 18.57
C GLN A 116 3.42 0.16 17.09
N ALA A 117 2.49 -0.08 16.17
CA ALA A 117 2.78 -0.08 14.74
C ALA A 117 3.13 1.34 14.24
N LYS A 118 2.42 2.36 14.75
CA LYS A 118 2.69 3.77 14.47
C LYS A 118 4.08 4.18 14.91
N GLU A 119 4.45 3.90 16.16
CA GLU A 119 5.78 4.22 16.72
C GLU A 119 6.90 3.61 15.88
N TYR A 120 6.72 2.36 15.42
CA TYR A 120 7.69 1.74 14.52
C TYR A 120 7.77 2.45 13.16
N GLY A 121 6.63 2.77 12.53
CA GLY A 121 6.61 3.51 11.28
C GLY A 121 7.32 4.87 11.38
N MET A 122 7.09 5.59 12.47
CA MET A 122 7.79 6.85 12.76
C MET A 122 9.29 6.64 12.93
N SER A 123 9.71 5.54 13.58
CA SER A 123 11.13 5.22 13.81
C SER A 123 11.91 4.97 12.51
N ILE A 124 11.23 4.55 11.44
CA ILE A 124 11.81 4.33 10.10
C ILE A 124 11.53 5.50 9.15
N GLY A 125 11.11 6.65 9.68
CA GLY A 125 10.98 7.91 8.94
C GLY A 125 9.68 8.10 8.20
N ILE A 126 8.66 7.27 8.42
CA ILE A 126 7.33 7.47 7.82
C ILE A 126 6.63 8.62 8.56
N PRO A 127 6.09 9.62 7.86
CA PRO A 127 5.39 10.72 8.48
C PRO A 127 4.19 10.27 9.34
N GLU A 128 4.06 10.85 10.52
CA GLU A 128 3.06 10.45 11.53
C GLU A 128 1.62 10.41 10.98
N TYR A 129 1.24 11.39 10.17
CA TYR A 129 -0.12 11.51 9.62
C TYR A 129 -0.46 10.40 8.61
N GLN A 130 0.54 9.72 8.03
CA GLN A 130 0.34 8.58 7.13
C GLN A 130 0.13 7.28 7.88
N LEU A 131 0.46 7.23 9.17
CA LEU A 131 0.50 5.98 9.93
C LEU A 131 -0.84 5.69 10.59
N PRO A 132 -1.13 4.39 10.84
CA PRO A 132 -2.28 4.01 11.63
C PRO A 132 -2.22 4.62 13.02
N ASN A 133 -3.37 4.89 13.64
CA ASN A 133 -3.42 5.44 14.99
C ASN A 133 -4.58 4.84 15.79
N LYS A 134 -4.60 5.09 17.10
CA LYS A 134 -5.61 4.54 18.02
C LYS A 134 -7.07 4.72 17.60
N SER A 135 -7.40 5.76 16.82
CA SER A 135 -8.78 5.99 16.36
C SER A 135 -9.25 4.95 15.33
N TRP A 136 -8.34 4.15 14.78
CA TRP A 136 -8.65 3.09 13.82
C TRP A 136 -9.12 1.79 14.49
N ALA A 137 -9.02 1.70 15.82
CA ALA A 137 -9.61 0.60 16.56
C ALA A 137 -11.15 0.65 16.42
N LYS A 138 -11.75 -0.52 16.21
CA LYS A 138 -13.20 -0.69 16.27
C LYS A 138 -13.69 -0.23 17.64
N SER A 139 -14.69 0.65 17.64
CA SER A 139 -15.44 0.94 18.85
C SER A 139 -16.25 -0.30 19.21
N ASN A 140 -16.17 -0.73 20.47
CA ASN A 140 -17.05 -1.76 21.02
C ASN A 140 -18.48 -1.25 21.13
#